data_AF-A0A327MAL6-F1
#
_entry.id   AF-A0A327MAL6-F1
#
_cell.length_a   1.000
_cell.length_b   1.000
_cell.length_c   1.000
_cell.angle_alpha   90.00
_cell.angle_beta   90.00
_cell.angle_gamma   90.00
#
_symmetry.space_group_name_H-M   'P 1'
#
loop_
_entity.id
_entity.type
_entity.pdbx_description
1 polymer ?
#
loop_
_entity_poly.entity_id
_entity_poly.type
_entity_poly.pdbx_seq_one_letter_code
_entity_poly.pdbx_strand_id
1 'polypeptide(L)'
;MQDRPAARRAERPNRHPGACRDAGPRAGVAPGMRRRGLLLLAAALPGCSVLPNRPYREVERFVLAPERPPGPPPPRSGQVLLLRTMRAAPGLEQRGLRILGARGEVTLQFWSEWTAPPVDLTEEALRRWLLASGRFRAVTAPGSRLRADLILEAELTRLQAEPAEGVARAGLSGLLLDNGSAENRVLGQFPVEGTAPLPGGAQPEDRLAPADAAAAMSAALGMALGRLERALGGAIGAGAGGGRVAGRR
;
A
#
# COMPACT_ATOMS: atom_id res chain seq x y z
N MET A 1 -38.43 -4.27 -30.09
CA MET A 1 -38.93 -5.61 -30.50
C MET A 1 -37.75 -6.43 -30.96
N GLN A 2 -37.09 -7.12 -30.04
CA GLN A 2 -36.34 -8.37 -30.25
C GLN A 2 -35.84 -8.84 -28.89
N ASP A 3 -36.58 -9.82 -28.37
CA ASP A 3 -36.32 -10.60 -27.17
C ASP A 3 -34.95 -11.29 -27.21
N ARG A 4 -34.24 -11.27 -26.08
CA ARG A 4 -33.25 -12.30 -25.77
C ARG A 4 -33.42 -12.80 -24.32
N PRO A 5 -33.44 -14.13 -24.09
CA PRO A 5 -34.00 -14.70 -22.89
C PRO A 5 -32.99 -14.90 -21.76
N ALA A 6 -33.53 -14.86 -20.54
CA ALA A 6 -32.88 -15.15 -19.28
C ALA A 6 -32.43 -16.63 -19.19
N ALA A 7 -31.13 -16.85 -18.97
CA ALA A 7 -30.59 -18.16 -18.63
C ALA A 7 -30.78 -18.44 -17.13
N ARG A 8 -31.62 -19.44 -16.85
CA ARG A 8 -31.89 -19.99 -15.52
C ARG A 8 -30.77 -20.93 -15.05
N ARG A 9 -30.52 -20.87 -13.74
CA ARG A 9 -30.19 -21.95 -12.77
C ARG A 9 -29.24 -23.07 -13.21
N ALA A 10 -28.17 -23.23 -12.42
CA ALA A 10 -27.67 -24.53 -12.00
C ALA A 10 -27.19 -24.46 -10.54
N GLU A 11 -28.15 -24.61 -9.63
CA GLU A 11 -27.96 -24.78 -8.19
C GLU A 11 -27.56 -26.25 -7.96
N ARG A 12 -26.34 -26.50 -7.46
CA ARG A 12 -25.88 -27.85 -7.11
C ARG A 12 -25.97 -28.04 -5.59
N PRO A 13 -26.89 -28.88 -5.08
CA PRO A 13 -26.76 -29.43 -3.75
C PRO A 13 -26.03 -30.78 -3.86
N ASN A 14 -24.86 -30.93 -3.23
CA ASN A 14 -24.31 -32.27 -3.04
C ASN A 14 -24.20 -32.61 -1.55
N ARG A 15 -25.00 -33.61 -1.21
CA ARG A 15 -25.14 -34.26 0.09
C ARG A 15 -23.89 -35.08 0.36
N HIS A 16 -23.42 -35.08 1.61
CA HIS A 16 -22.58 -36.14 2.13
C HIS A 16 -23.33 -36.88 3.24
N PRO A 17 -23.74 -38.14 3.02
CA PRO A 17 -24.16 -39.04 4.08
C PRO A 17 -22.93 -39.78 4.60
N GLY A 18 -22.64 -39.64 5.89
CA GLY A 18 -21.51 -40.31 6.54
C GLY A 18 -21.87 -40.70 7.97
N ALA A 19 -22.88 -41.57 8.10
CA ALA A 19 -23.16 -42.27 9.35
C ALA A 19 -22.28 -43.52 9.42
N CYS A 20 -21.23 -43.50 10.24
CA CYS A 20 -20.61 -44.72 10.76
C CYS A 20 -21.12 -44.94 12.18
N ARG A 21 -22.08 -45.86 12.30
CA ARG A 21 -22.34 -46.60 13.52
C ARG A 21 -21.21 -47.60 13.69
N ASP A 22 -20.51 -47.55 14.81
CA ASP A 22 -19.78 -48.71 15.32
C ASP A 22 -20.08 -48.90 16.80
N ALA A 23 -20.27 -50.18 17.12
CA ALA A 23 -20.89 -50.70 18.31
C ALA A 23 -19.84 -51.30 19.25
N GLY A 24 -19.97 -51.00 20.55
CA GLY A 24 -19.40 -51.76 21.67
C GLY A 24 -17.88 -51.63 21.86
N PRO A 25 -17.32 -51.92 23.05
CA PRO A 25 -17.86 -52.80 24.09
C PRO A 25 -18.14 -52.11 25.44
N ARG A 26 -19.05 -52.73 26.20
CA ARG A 26 -19.31 -52.46 27.61
C ARG A 26 -18.18 -53.05 28.46
N ALA A 27 -17.30 -52.20 28.98
CA ALA A 27 -16.38 -52.59 30.03
C ALA A 27 -17.10 -52.55 31.38
N GLY A 28 -17.18 -53.70 32.05
CA GLY A 28 -17.71 -53.83 33.40
C GLY A 28 -16.84 -53.08 34.41
N VAL A 29 -17.47 -52.24 35.22
CA VAL A 29 -16.83 -51.58 36.36
C VAL A 29 -16.98 -52.51 37.56
N ALA A 30 -15.88 -53.14 37.96
CA ALA A 30 -15.77 -53.80 39.26
C ALA A 30 -15.69 -52.75 40.39
N PRO A 31 -16.36 -52.96 41.54
CA PRO A 31 -16.33 -52.03 42.64
C PRO A 31 -15.14 -52.31 43.56
N GLY A 32 -14.56 -51.23 44.09
CA GLY A 32 -13.83 -51.28 45.36
C GLY A 32 -12.33 -51.47 45.28
N MET A 33 -11.59 -50.44 44.83
CA MET A 33 -10.25 -50.21 45.40
C MET A 33 -9.80 -48.75 45.24
N ARG A 34 -9.62 -48.08 46.38
CA ARG A 34 -8.73 -46.93 46.62
C ARG A 34 -9.06 -45.60 45.90
N ARG A 35 -10.08 -44.90 46.40
CA ARG A 35 -10.26 -43.43 46.28
C ARG A 35 -8.99 -42.59 46.57
N ARG A 36 -7.99 -43.17 47.26
CA ARG A 36 -6.70 -42.53 47.57
C ARG A 36 -5.69 -42.53 46.41
N GLY A 37 -5.88 -43.37 45.38
CA GLY A 37 -4.98 -43.44 44.21
C GLY A 37 -5.25 -42.36 43.15
N LEU A 38 -6.51 -41.95 42.97
CA LEU A 38 -6.88 -40.92 42.01
C LEU A 38 -6.40 -39.50 42.40
N LEU A 39 -6.25 -39.24 43.71
CA LEU A 39 -5.72 -37.96 44.21
C LEU A 39 -4.21 -37.80 43.97
N LEU A 40 -3.46 -38.89 43.84
CA LEU A 40 -2.02 -38.87 43.53
C LEU A 40 -1.74 -38.62 42.05
N LEU A 41 -2.65 -39.01 41.14
CA LEU A 41 -2.48 -38.76 39.70
C LEU A 41 -2.77 -37.29 39.32
N ALA A 42 -3.64 -36.61 40.08
CA ALA A 42 -3.88 -35.17 39.91
C ALA A 42 -2.71 -34.29 40.40
N ALA A 43 -1.89 -34.80 41.33
CA ALA A 43 -0.70 -34.12 41.82
C ALA A 43 0.51 -34.20 40.86
N ALA A 44 0.43 -35.04 39.82
CA ALA A 44 1.48 -35.24 38.81
C ALA A 44 1.30 -34.38 37.54
N LEU A 45 0.42 -33.37 37.56
CA LEU A 45 0.24 -32.38 36.49
C LEU A 45 0.90 -31.00 36.77
N PRO A 46 2.13 -30.87 37.32
CA PRO A 46 2.79 -29.58 37.36
C PRO A 46 3.38 -29.32 35.96
N GLY A 47 2.58 -28.84 35.00
CA GLY A 47 3.10 -28.81 33.62
C GLY A 47 2.44 -27.96 32.55
N CYS A 48 1.40 -27.18 32.83
CA CYS A 48 0.80 -26.31 31.79
C CYS A 48 0.98 -24.80 32.03
N SER A 49 1.77 -24.38 33.03
CA SER A 49 1.99 -22.95 33.31
C SER A 49 3.38 -22.43 32.91
N VAL A 50 4.14 -23.17 32.09
CA VAL A 50 5.28 -22.61 31.36
C VAL A 50 4.77 -22.07 30.03
N LEU A 51 3.93 -21.03 30.09
CA LEU A 51 3.81 -20.15 28.94
C LEU A 51 5.13 -19.34 28.92
N PRO A 52 5.91 -19.40 27.83
CA PRO A 52 7.06 -18.53 27.67
C PRO A 52 6.60 -17.10 27.90
N ASN A 53 7.23 -16.39 28.85
CA ASN A 53 7.02 -14.97 29.05
C ASN A 53 7.44 -14.25 27.76
N ARG A 54 6.50 -14.08 26.83
CA ARG A 54 6.72 -13.31 25.61
C ARG A 54 6.58 -11.85 26.02
N PRO A 55 7.67 -11.07 26.03
CA PRO A 55 7.57 -9.65 26.32
C PRO A 55 6.60 -9.05 25.31
N TYR A 56 5.58 -8.34 25.82
CA TYR A 56 4.68 -7.57 25.00
C TYR A 56 5.51 -6.55 24.21
N ARG A 57 5.46 -6.63 22.89
CA ARG A 57 6.11 -5.66 22.00
C ARG A 57 5.05 -4.66 21.57
N GLU A 58 5.30 -3.40 21.84
CA GLU A 58 4.41 -2.32 21.39
C GLU A 58 4.56 -2.12 19.88
N VAL A 59 3.46 -1.78 19.21
CA VAL A 59 3.45 -1.51 17.77
C VAL A 59 3.96 -0.08 17.55
N GLU A 60 5.10 0.04 16.88
CA GLU A 60 5.67 1.32 16.48
C GLU A 60 4.99 1.81 15.20
N ARG A 61 4.51 3.06 15.21
CA ARG A 61 3.80 3.67 14.07
C ARG A 61 4.60 4.80 13.46
N PHE A 62 4.80 4.73 12.15
CA PHE A 62 5.58 5.69 11.37
C PHE A 62 4.69 6.48 10.42
N VAL A 63 5.02 7.76 10.24
CA VAL A 63 4.35 8.63 9.27
C VAL A 63 5.15 8.62 7.97
N LEU A 64 4.45 8.47 6.84
CA LEU A 64 5.05 8.65 5.52
C LEU A 64 4.92 10.12 5.11
N ALA A 65 5.97 10.91 5.41
CA ALA A 65 5.97 12.36 5.21
C ALA A 65 7.15 12.79 4.33
N PRO A 66 7.09 12.57 3.01
CA PRO A 66 8.11 13.08 2.11
C PRO A 66 8.15 14.61 2.14
N GLU A 67 9.35 15.18 2.30
CA GLU A 67 9.55 16.62 2.32
C GLU A 67 9.78 17.16 0.91
N ARG A 68 9.02 18.20 0.54
CA ARG A 68 9.21 18.93 -0.72
C ARG A 68 10.17 20.09 -0.49
N PRO A 69 11.22 20.25 -1.31
CA PRO A 69 12.02 21.47 -1.30
C PRO A 69 11.13 22.71 -1.50
N PRO A 70 11.40 23.83 -0.81
CA PRO A 70 10.61 25.04 -0.96
C PRO A 70 10.58 25.47 -2.43
N GLY A 71 9.39 25.85 -2.91
CA GLY A 71 9.16 26.29 -4.28
C GLY A 71 8.35 27.58 -4.33
N PRO A 72 8.14 28.16 -5.53
CA PRO A 72 7.34 29.37 -5.68
C PRO A 72 5.89 29.14 -5.23
N PRO A 73 5.20 30.19 -4.76
CA PRO A 73 3.81 30.09 -4.37
C PRO A 73 2.91 29.69 -5.56
N PRO A 74 1.75 29.06 -5.30
CA PRO A 74 0.88 28.62 -6.37
C PRO A 74 0.31 29.78 -7.20
N PRO A 75 0.21 29.62 -8.53
CA PRO A 75 -0.25 30.64 -9.44
C PRO A 75 -1.75 30.83 -9.25
N ARG A 76 -2.18 32.09 -9.24
CA ARG A 76 -3.60 32.45 -9.16
C ARG A 76 -4.39 31.98 -10.39
N SER A 77 -3.71 31.84 -11.53
CA SER A 77 -4.24 31.31 -12.78
C SER A 77 -3.49 30.02 -13.16
N GLY A 78 -4.18 28.89 -13.16
CA GLY A 78 -3.61 27.59 -13.52
C GLY A 78 -4.71 26.55 -13.74
N GLN A 79 -4.32 25.41 -14.30
CA GLN A 79 -5.22 24.28 -14.53
C GLN A 79 -5.64 23.63 -13.21
N VAL A 80 -6.84 23.04 -13.20
CA VAL A 80 -7.34 22.19 -12.11
C VAL A 80 -7.01 20.75 -12.42
N LEU A 81 -6.29 20.09 -11.51
CA LEU A 81 -5.97 18.67 -11.60
C LEU A 81 -6.94 17.85 -10.75
N LEU A 82 -7.53 16.82 -11.33
CA LEU A 82 -8.17 15.74 -10.59
C LEU A 82 -7.15 14.62 -10.37
N LEU A 83 -6.82 14.32 -9.12
CA LEU A 83 -6.12 13.09 -8.77
C LEU A 83 -7.17 12.01 -8.52
N ARG A 84 -7.22 10.99 -9.38
CA ARG A 84 -8.07 9.81 -9.10
C ARG A 84 -7.49 9.02 -7.93
N THR A 85 -8.32 8.17 -7.33
CA THR A 85 -7.90 7.24 -6.29
C THR A 85 -6.67 6.47 -6.76
N MET A 86 -5.61 6.53 -5.97
CA MET A 86 -4.34 5.87 -6.25
C MET A 86 -4.52 4.37 -6.11
N ARG A 87 -3.93 3.62 -7.03
CA ARG A 87 -3.86 2.15 -6.94
C ARG A 87 -2.58 1.74 -6.22
N ALA A 88 -2.59 0.59 -5.56
CA ALA A 88 -1.36 0.00 -5.04
C ALA A 88 -1.04 -1.32 -5.77
N ALA A 89 0.23 -1.54 -6.03
CA ALA A 89 0.69 -2.87 -6.43
C ALA A 89 0.53 -3.86 -5.25
N PRO A 90 0.50 -5.18 -5.51
CA PRO A 90 0.26 -6.18 -4.48
C PRO A 90 1.15 -6.04 -3.25
N GLY A 91 0.53 -6.04 -2.07
CA GLY A 91 1.20 -5.95 -0.77
C GLY A 91 1.58 -4.53 -0.32
N LEU A 92 1.23 -3.49 -1.09
CA LEU A 92 1.35 -2.08 -0.67
C LEU A 92 0.06 -1.53 -0.03
N GLU A 93 -0.94 -2.39 0.14
CA GLU A 93 -2.13 -2.11 0.96
C GLU A 93 -1.88 -2.42 2.45
N GLN A 94 -0.78 -3.12 2.75
CA GLN A 94 -0.43 -3.54 4.10
C GLN A 94 0.35 -2.44 4.82
N ARG A 95 0.06 -2.25 6.12
CA ARG A 95 0.70 -1.19 6.92
C ARG A 95 2.13 -1.52 7.33
N GLY A 96 2.53 -2.79 7.41
CA GLY A 96 3.88 -3.18 7.82
C GLY A 96 4.97 -2.57 6.92
N LEU A 97 6.10 -2.19 7.52
CA LEU A 97 7.27 -1.77 6.74
C LEU A 97 7.76 -2.93 5.86
N ARG A 98 8.01 -2.65 4.58
CA ARG A 98 8.49 -3.65 3.61
C ARG A 98 10.00 -3.62 3.52
N ILE A 99 10.64 -4.76 3.80
CA ILE A 99 12.09 -4.93 3.72
C ILE A 99 12.40 -5.98 2.66
N LEU A 100 13.32 -5.69 1.75
CA LEU A 100 13.86 -6.65 0.81
C LEU A 100 15.15 -7.24 1.38
N GLY A 101 15.11 -8.52 1.74
CA GLY A 101 16.27 -9.25 2.22
C GLY A 101 17.26 -9.55 1.09
N ALA A 102 18.46 -10.00 1.47
CA ALA A 102 19.58 -10.19 0.55
C ALA A 102 19.35 -11.32 -0.49
N ARG A 103 18.39 -12.22 -0.27
CA ARG A 103 18.04 -13.29 -1.23
C ARG A 103 16.79 -12.97 -2.04
N GLY A 104 16.32 -11.72 -2.01
CA GLY A 104 15.16 -11.24 -2.76
C GLY A 104 13.81 -11.49 -2.08
N GLU A 105 13.82 -12.01 -0.86
CA GLU A 105 12.64 -12.15 -0.01
C GLU A 105 12.11 -10.79 0.42
N VAL A 106 10.79 -10.59 0.31
CA VAL A 106 10.15 -9.39 0.84
C VAL A 106 9.47 -9.73 2.15
N THR A 107 9.93 -9.12 3.24
CA THR A 107 9.37 -9.27 4.57
C THR A 107 8.55 -8.04 4.95
N LEU A 108 7.39 -8.27 5.56
CA LEU A 108 6.59 -7.23 6.19
C LEU A 108 6.87 -7.22 7.70
N GLN A 109 7.27 -6.07 8.24
CA GLN A 109 7.47 -5.90 9.66
C GLN A 109 6.12 -5.82 10.37
N PHE A 110 5.87 -6.72 11.32
CA PHE A 110 4.58 -6.82 12.03
C PHE A 110 4.44 -5.80 13.15
N TRP A 111 5.55 -5.45 13.81
CA TRP A 111 5.56 -4.52 14.96
C TRP A 111 5.98 -3.10 14.59
N SER A 112 6.23 -2.86 13.30
CA SER A 112 6.66 -1.58 12.77
C SER A 112 5.81 -1.28 11.54
N GLU A 113 4.87 -0.36 11.68
CA GLU A 113 3.83 -0.12 10.70
C GLU A 113 3.71 1.36 10.34
N TRP A 114 3.21 1.62 9.14
CA TRP A 114 2.71 2.93 8.74
C TRP A 114 1.42 3.25 9.51
N THR A 115 1.19 4.54 9.78
CA THR A 115 -0.02 5.03 10.46
C THR A 115 -1.32 4.76 9.68
N ALA A 116 -1.21 4.55 8.37
CA ALA A 116 -2.27 4.11 7.46
C ALA A 116 -1.66 3.27 6.31
N PRO A 117 -2.46 2.61 5.46
CA PRO A 117 -1.93 1.93 4.27
C PRO A 117 -1.02 2.87 3.46
N PRO A 118 0.16 2.42 2.99
CA PRO A 118 1.12 3.32 2.37
C PRO A 118 0.61 3.92 1.06
N VAL A 119 -0.33 3.29 0.36
CA VAL A 119 -1.00 3.89 -0.80
C VAL A 119 -1.82 5.13 -0.43
N ASP A 120 -2.58 5.08 0.66
CA ASP A 120 -3.40 6.21 1.14
C ASP A 120 -2.51 7.38 1.56
N LEU A 121 -1.43 7.07 2.30
CA LEU A 121 -0.45 8.07 2.71
C LEU A 121 0.28 8.68 1.50
N THR A 122 0.58 7.88 0.49
CA THR A 122 1.21 8.35 -0.75
C THR A 122 0.26 9.22 -1.57
N GLU A 123 -1.02 8.87 -1.68
CA GLU A 123 -2.02 9.69 -2.37
C GLU A 123 -2.12 11.08 -1.73
N GLU A 124 -2.22 11.13 -0.40
CA GLU A 124 -2.30 12.41 0.31
C GLU A 124 -1.00 13.20 0.23
N ALA A 125 0.15 12.52 0.31
CA ALA A 125 1.45 13.16 0.09
C ALA A 125 1.55 13.74 -1.34
N LEU A 126 1.15 13.01 -2.37
CA LEU A 126 1.15 13.47 -3.76
C LEU A 126 0.23 14.67 -3.95
N ARG A 127 -0.98 14.66 -3.36
CA ARG A 127 -1.91 15.79 -3.43
C ARG A 127 -1.30 17.06 -2.85
N ARG A 128 -0.76 16.96 -1.63
CA ARG A 128 -0.08 18.10 -0.96
C ARG A 128 1.14 18.55 -1.75
N TRP A 129 1.93 17.62 -2.27
CA TRP A 129 3.11 17.89 -3.08
C TRP A 129 2.77 18.68 -4.35
N LEU A 130 1.76 18.23 -5.11
CA LEU A 130 1.35 18.89 -6.35
C LEU A 130 0.66 20.24 -6.09
N LEU A 131 -0.07 20.39 -4.98
CA LEU A 131 -0.61 21.70 -4.60
C LEU A 131 0.51 22.67 -4.23
N ALA A 132 1.47 22.23 -3.40
CA ALA A 132 2.65 22.99 -3.01
C ALA A 132 3.61 23.28 -4.19
N SER A 133 3.48 22.53 -5.29
CA SER A 133 4.28 22.76 -6.49
C SER A 133 4.06 24.10 -7.15
N GLY A 134 2.89 24.69 -6.92
CA GLY A 134 2.46 25.86 -7.65
C GLY A 134 2.39 25.66 -9.15
N ARG A 135 2.11 24.46 -9.63
CA ARG A 135 1.82 24.22 -11.05
C ARG A 135 0.33 24.24 -11.36
N PHE A 136 -0.48 23.90 -10.36
CA PHE A 136 -1.92 23.79 -10.48
C PHE A 136 -2.59 24.83 -9.59
N ARG A 137 -3.72 25.38 -10.07
CA ARG A 137 -4.55 26.26 -9.24
C ARG A 137 -5.21 25.47 -8.11
N ALA A 138 -5.56 24.21 -8.38
CA ALA A 138 -6.14 23.29 -7.42
C ALA A 138 -5.80 21.85 -7.80
N VAL A 139 -5.64 21.00 -6.78
CA VAL A 139 -5.54 19.54 -6.90
C VAL A 139 -6.69 18.94 -6.11
N THR A 140 -7.57 18.20 -6.78
CA THR A 140 -8.85 17.75 -6.23
C THR A 140 -8.91 16.24 -6.13
N ALA A 141 -9.77 15.75 -5.24
CA ALA A 141 -10.12 14.34 -5.10
C ALA A 141 -11.40 14.02 -5.91
N PRO A 142 -11.68 12.73 -6.18
CA PRO A 142 -12.97 12.32 -6.74
C PRO A 142 -14.14 12.83 -5.90
N GLY A 143 -15.23 13.25 -6.56
CA GLY A 143 -16.41 13.83 -5.89
C GLY A 143 -16.39 15.36 -5.74
N SER A 144 -15.28 16.02 -6.08
CA SER A 144 -15.25 17.49 -6.19
C SER A 144 -16.19 17.98 -7.29
N ARG A 145 -16.80 19.15 -7.07
CA ARG A 145 -17.62 19.86 -8.08
C ARG A 145 -16.82 20.76 -9.00
N LEU A 146 -15.51 20.92 -8.75
CA LEU A 146 -14.65 21.70 -9.62
C LEU A 146 -14.49 20.99 -10.96
N ARG A 147 -14.60 21.74 -12.06
CA ARG A 147 -14.29 21.23 -13.38
C ARG A 147 -12.78 21.03 -13.50
N ALA A 148 -12.36 19.78 -13.67
CA ALA A 148 -10.96 19.43 -13.88
C ALA A 148 -10.57 19.65 -15.34
N ASP A 149 -9.41 20.26 -15.56
CA ASP A 149 -8.80 20.40 -16.89
C ASP A 149 -7.92 19.19 -17.20
N LEU A 150 -7.34 18.59 -16.16
CA LEU A 150 -6.44 17.45 -16.24
C LEU A 150 -6.87 16.36 -15.26
N ILE A 151 -6.61 15.11 -15.62
CA ILE A 151 -6.79 13.95 -14.74
C ILE A 151 -5.46 13.22 -14.61
N LEU A 152 -5.05 12.95 -13.37
CA LEU A 152 -3.92 12.09 -13.05
C LEU A 152 -4.43 10.79 -12.44
N GLU A 153 -4.12 9.68 -13.10
CA GLU A 153 -4.24 8.34 -12.51
C GLU A 153 -2.85 7.93 -12.03
N ALA A 154 -2.74 7.45 -10.79
CA ALA A 154 -1.47 7.09 -10.19
C ALA A 154 -1.52 5.70 -9.56
N GLU A 155 -0.38 5.02 -9.57
CA GLU A 155 -0.17 3.74 -8.91
C GLU A 155 1.13 3.78 -8.10
N LEU A 156 1.06 3.35 -6.84
CA LEU A 156 2.22 3.05 -6.02
C LEU A 156 2.74 1.66 -6.39
N THR A 157 3.90 1.61 -7.06
CA THR A 157 4.48 0.38 -7.58
C THR A 157 5.55 -0.20 -6.67
N ARG A 158 6.19 0.62 -5.83
CA ARG A 158 7.22 0.20 -4.88
C ARG A 158 7.28 1.13 -3.68
N LEU A 159 7.46 0.57 -2.50
CA LEU A 159 7.89 1.28 -1.30
C LEU A 159 8.54 0.26 -0.37
N GLN A 160 9.88 0.22 -0.32
CA GLN A 160 10.62 -0.75 0.50
C GLN A 160 12.01 -0.24 0.89
N ALA A 161 12.55 -0.77 1.99
CA ALA A 161 13.98 -0.67 2.31
C ALA A 161 14.72 -1.90 1.78
N GLU A 162 15.96 -1.71 1.35
CA GLU A 162 16.85 -2.73 0.77
C GLU A 162 18.18 -2.68 1.54
N PRO A 163 18.26 -3.28 2.74
CA PRO A 163 19.40 -3.15 3.64
C PRO A 163 20.69 -3.66 3.02
N ALA A 164 20.62 -4.74 2.24
CA ALA A 164 21.76 -5.31 1.53
C ALA A 164 22.42 -4.33 0.55
N GLU A 165 21.63 -3.45 -0.05
CA GLU A 165 22.09 -2.40 -0.97
C GLU A 165 22.32 -1.06 -0.27
N GLY A 166 21.97 -0.95 1.02
CA GLY A 166 22.09 0.28 1.80
C GLY A 166 21.17 1.40 1.34
N VAL A 167 20.03 1.08 0.71
CA VAL A 167 19.10 2.08 0.17
C VAL A 167 17.64 1.75 0.50
N ALA A 168 16.78 2.76 0.42
CA ALA A 168 15.34 2.59 0.29
C ALA A 168 14.88 3.03 -1.11
N ARG A 169 13.82 2.39 -1.61
CA ARG A 169 13.25 2.67 -2.93
C ARG A 169 11.75 2.95 -2.84
N ALA A 170 11.32 3.93 -3.62
CA ALA A 170 9.92 4.21 -3.88
C ALA A 170 9.69 4.25 -5.40
N GLY A 171 8.53 3.78 -5.86
CA GLY A 171 8.18 3.69 -7.27
C GLY A 171 6.74 4.14 -7.48
N LEU A 172 6.52 4.95 -8.50
CA LEU A 172 5.21 5.45 -8.90
C LEU A 172 5.05 5.29 -10.41
N SER A 173 3.82 4.99 -10.85
CA SER A 173 3.42 5.14 -12.24
C SER A 173 2.31 6.18 -12.32
N GLY A 174 2.44 7.16 -13.20
CA GLY A 174 1.41 8.17 -13.45
C GLY A 174 0.93 8.17 -14.90
N LEU A 175 -0.38 8.29 -15.11
CA LEU A 175 -1.00 8.53 -16.41
C LEU A 175 -1.70 9.90 -16.37
N LEU A 176 -1.23 10.84 -17.20
CA LEU A 176 -1.82 12.16 -17.30
C LEU A 176 -2.75 12.23 -18.51
N LEU A 177 -3.95 12.72 -18.30
CA LEU A 177 -4.99 12.88 -19.29
C LEU A 177 -5.42 14.34 -19.37
N ASP A 178 -5.69 14.80 -20.58
CA ASP A 178 -6.40 16.04 -20.87
C ASP A 178 -7.90 15.78 -20.83
N ASN A 179 -8.61 16.52 -19.98
CA ASN A 179 -10.06 16.44 -19.79
C ASN A 179 -10.78 17.66 -20.40
N GLY A 180 -10.07 18.47 -21.18
CA GLY A 180 -10.61 19.66 -21.86
C GLY A 180 -11.28 19.36 -23.21
N SER A 181 -10.92 18.27 -23.88
CA SER A 181 -11.51 17.85 -25.16
C SER A 181 -12.76 16.98 -24.99
N ALA A 182 -13.54 16.81 -26.07
CA ALA A 182 -14.72 15.94 -26.09
C ALA A 182 -14.40 14.47 -25.74
N GLU A 183 -13.14 14.06 -25.94
CA GLU A 183 -12.59 12.77 -25.54
C GLU A 183 -11.38 12.98 -24.64
N ASN A 184 -11.20 12.11 -23.64
CA ASN A 184 -10.02 12.16 -22.77
C ASN A 184 -8.77 11.74 -23.57
N ARG A 185 -7.85 12.68 -23.76
CA ARG A 185 -6.60 12.43 -24.50
C ARG A 185 -5.46 12.16 -23.52
N VAL A 186 -4.71 11.08 -23.75
CA VAL A 186 -3.50 10.79 -22.98
C VAL A 186 -2.41 11.81 -23.34
N LEU A 187 -1.91 12.52 -22.33
CA LEU A 187 -0.76 13.44 -22.45
C LEU A 187 0.58 12.74 -22.18
N GLY A 188 0.56 11.65 -21.40
CA GLY A 188 1.76 10.84 -21.18
C GLY A 188 1.61 9.83 -20.04
N GLN A 189 2.58 8.92 -19.98
CA GLN A 189 2.76 7.92 -18.93
C GLN A 189 4.15 8.05 -18.34
N PHE A 190 4.25 8.00 -17.01
CA PHE A 190 5.46 8.35 -16.27
C PHE A 190 5.75 7.30 -15.20
N PRO A 191 6.46 6.21 -15.54
CA PRO A 191 7.11 5.40 -14.53
C PRO A 191 8.27 6.20 -13.93
N VAL A 192 8.22 6.44 -12.62
CA VAL A 192 9.31 7.10 -11.90
C VAL A 192 9.68 6.30 -10.66
N GLU A 193 10.95 6.30 -10.34
CA GLU A 193 11.46 5.74 -9.10
C GLU A 193 12.15 6.82 -8.28
N GLY A 194 12.37 6.58 -7.00
CA GLY A 194 13.17 7.39 -6.11
C GLY A 194 13.99 6.48 -5.22
N THR A 195 15.19 6.94 -4.84
CA THR A 195 16.12 6.19 -4.01
C THR A 195 16.69 7.13 -2.97
N ALA A 196 16.82 6.64 -1.74
CA ALA A 196 17.49 7.36 -0.65
C ALA A 196 18.41 6.39 0.11
N PRO A 197 19.55 6.86 0.62
CA PRO A 197 20.47 6.02 1.39
C PRO A 197 19.84 5.63 2.74
N LEU A 198 20.14 4.42 3.21
CA LEU A 198 19.89 4.01 4.59
C LEU A 198 21.02 4.53 5.50
N PRO A 199 20.71 5.01 6.71
CA PRO A 199 21.71 5.24 7.74
C PRO A 199 22.58 4.00 7.97
N GLY A 200 23.90 4.19 8.06
CA GLY A 200 24.86 3.09 8.19
C GLY A 200 25.21 2.37 6.89
N GLY A 201 24.55 2.69 5.77
CA GLY A 201 24.82 2.08 4.47
C GLY A 201 24.34 0.63 4.37
N ALA A 202 25.06 -0.17 3.58
CA ALA A 202 24.73 -1.58 3.38
C ALA A 202 24.93 -2.37 4.67
N GLN A 203 23.87 -3.04 5.12
CA GLN A 203 23.86 -3.80 6.37
C GLN A 203 22.90 -4.99 6.29
N PRO A 204 23.08 -6.02 7.13
CA PRO A 204 22.12 -7.10 7.22
C PRO A 204 20.77 -6.60 7.77
N GLU A 205 19.67 -7.25 7.39
CA GLU A 205 18.30 -6.84 7.73
C GLU A 205 18.07 -6.72 9.25
N ASP A 206 18.66 -7.61 10.05
CA ASP A 206 18.52 -7.64 11.51
C ASP A 206 19.09 -6.42 12.23
N ARG A 207 20.01 -5.69 11.58
CA ARG A 207 20.62 -4.46 12.11
C ARG A 207 19.84 -3.20 11.76
N LEU A 208 18.95 -3.24 10.77
CA LEU A 208 18.22 -2.07 10.32
C LEU A 208 17.17 -1.64 11.36
N ALA A 209 17.34 -0.44 11.91
CA ALA A 209 16.32 0.15 12.77
C ALA A 209 15.06 0.51 11.96
N PRO A 210 13.84 0.21 12.47
CA PRO A 210 12.60 0.54 11.76
C PRO A 210 12.43 2.04 11.46
N ALA A 211 12.88 2.91 12.37
CA ALA A 211 12.85 4.35 12.18
C ALA A 211 13.73 4.81 11.00
N ASP A 212 14.92 4.23 10.86
CA ASP A 212 15.85 4.50 9.77
C ASP A 212 15.28 4.04 8.43
N ALA A 213 14.64 2.86 8.42
CA ALA A 213 13.93 2.35 7.25
C ALA A 213 12.80 3.29 6.83
N ALA A 214 11.93 3.69 7.77
CA ALA A 214 10.79 4.55 7.50
C ALA A 214 11.22 5.95 7.02
N ALA A 215 12.27 6.52 7.61
CA ALA A 215 12.84 7.80 7.19
C ALA A 215 13.40 7.73 5.77
N ALA A 216 14.20 6.70 5.46
CA ALA A 216 14.77 6.52 4.13
C ALA A 216 13.68 6.25 3.08
N MET A 217 12.65 5.45 3.39
CA MET A 217 11.50 5.21 2.50
C MET A 217 10.73 6.51 2.22
N SER A 218 10.54 7.37 3.23
CA SER A 218 9.93 8.69 3.07
C SER A 218 10.76 9.60 2.16
N ALA A 219 12.08 9.63 2.35
CA ALA A 219 12.99 10.40 1.49
C ALA A 219 13.00 9.87 0.04
N ALA A 220 13.00 8.55 -0.15
CA ALA A 220 12.91 7.92 -1.46
C ALA A 220 11.60 8.29 -2.17
N LEU A 221 10.48 8.32 -1.43
CA LEU A 221 9.20 8.78 -1.97
C LEU A 221 9.26 10.25 -2.39
N GLY A 222 9.87 11.13 -1.58
CA GLY A 222 10.07 12.53 -1.97
C GLY A 222 10.84 12.68 -3.28
N MET A 223 11.87 11.86 -3.48
CA MET A 223 12.62 11.82 -4.76
C MET A 223 11.76 11.35 -5.94
N ALA A 224 10.90 10.35 -5.74
CA ALA A 224 9.98 9.87 -6.77
C ALA A 224 8.92 10.94 -7.12
N LEU A 225 8.33 11.59 -6.11
CA LEU A 225 7.36 12.68 -6.29
C LEU A 225 7.97 13.87 -7.04
N GLY A 226 9.19 14.27 -6.70
CA GLY A 226 9.91 15.34 -7.41
C GLY A 226 10.27 14.98 -8.87
N ARG A 227 10.44 13.70 -9.20
CA ARG A 227 10.60 13.26 -10.60
C ARG A 227 9.27 13.27 -11.34
N LEU A 228 8.19 12.80 -10.72
CA LEU A 228 6.85 12.86 -11.29
C LEU A 228 6.43 14.30 -11.58
N GLU A 229 6.62 15.22 -10.62
CA GLU A 229 6.31 16.66 -10.79
C GLU A 229 7.00 17.25 -12.03
N ARG A 230 8.30 16.94 -12.22
CA ARG A 230 9.05 17.40 -13.40
C ARG A 230 8.53 16.80 -14.70
N ALA A 231 8.20 15.50 -14.69
CA ALA A 231 7.66 14.81 -15.86
C ALA A 231 6.29 15.37 -16.29
N LEU A 232 5.38 15.55 -15.32
CA LEU A 232 4.10 16.22 -15.54
C LEU A 232 4.28 17.62 -16.10
N GLY A 233 5.28 18.35 -15.58
CA GLY A 233 5.57 19.68 -16.04
C GLY A 233 6.03 19.76 -17.50
N GLY A 234 6.85 18.80 -17.94
CA GLY A 234 7.26 18.68 -19.34
C GLY A 234 6.09 18.36 -20.26
N ALA A 235 5.23 17.43 -19.88
CA ALA A 235 4.09 17.00 -20.69
C ALA A 235 3.05 18.12 -20.90
N ILE A 236 2.74 18.89 -19.84
CA ILE A 236 1.80 20.02 -19.92
C ILE A 236 2.39 21.13 -20.82
N GLY A 237 3.69 21.41 -20.70
CA GLY A 237 4.38 22.40 -21.55
C GLY A 237 4.38 22.02 -23.03
N ALA A 238 4.61 20.75 -23.35
CA ALA A 238 4.58 20.25 -24.73
C ALA A 238 3.18 20.31 -25.35
N GLY A 239 2.14 19.97 -24.57
CA GLY A 239 0.74 20.02 -25.03
C GLY A 239 0.24 21.43 -25.34
N ALA A 240 0.71 22.45 -24.59
CA ALA A 240 0.32 23.85 -24.81
C ALA A 240 0.92 24.46 -26.08
N GLY A 241 2.04 23.93 -26.60
CA GLY A 241 2.71 24.41 -27.81
C GLY A 241 2.07 23.96 -29.12
N GLY A 242 1.34 22.84 -29.13
CA GLY A 242 0.77 22.24 -30.35
C GLY A 242 -0.58 22.81 -30.82
N GLY A 243 -1.21 23.69 -30.03
CA GLY A 243 -2.60 24.13 -30.27
C GLY A 243 -2.79 25.54 -30.86
N ARG A 244 -1.73 26.34 -31.08
CA ARG A 244 -1.84 27.68 -31.67
C ARG A 244 -1.42 27.68 -33.14
N VAL A 245 -2.16 27.00 -34.00
CA VAL A 245 -2.23 27.40 -35.41
C VAL A 245 -3.26 28.53 -35.47
N ALA A 246 -2.75 29.76 -35.41
CA ALA A 246 -3.53 30.97 -35.59
C ALA A 246 -4.16 30.96 -36.98
N GLY A 247 -5.48 30.81 -37.03
CA GLY A 247 -6.27 31.27 -38.16
C GLY A 247 -6.19 32.79 -38.22
N ARG A 248 -5.14 33.32 -38.87
CA ARG A 248 -5.19 34.66 -39.45
C ARG A 248 -5.95 34.55 -40.76
N ARG A 249 -7.17 35.06 -40.75
CA ARG A 249 -7.82 35.60 -41.94
C ARG A 249 -7.29 37.00 -42.19
#